data_AF-X1UM06-F1
#
_entry.id   AF-X1UM06-F1
#
_cell.length_a   1.000
_cell.length_b   1.000
_cell.length_c   1.000
_cell.angle_alpha   90.00
_cell.angle_beta   90.00
_cell.angle_gamma   90.00
#
_symmetry.space_group_name_H-M   'P 1'
#
loop_
_entity.id
_entity.type
_entity.pdbx_description
1 polymer ?
#
loop_
_entity_poly.entity_id
_entity_poly.type
_entity_poly.pdbx_seq_one_letter_code
_entity_poly.pdbx_strand_id
1 'polypeptide(L)'
;SQLANVLAGDIFPNTTGIPLTVSYDVVPVSADACEGDMVRVILTVNPEPALNPNLDKPICSDVVSGIVLGVATGSVSAATYDITNINISAGLTADIGNATAGTGYGVNAIANDKFTNLTNAALTVVYDIVPISAAGCAGNTAQVTLTVNPEP
;
A
#
# COMPACT_ATOMS: atom_id res chain seq x y z
N SER A 1 20.61 -9.11 -32.47
CA SER A 1 19.31 -8.43 -32.65
C SER A 1 18.37 -8.90 -31.55
N GLN A 2 17.74 -7.97 -30.83
CA GLN A 2 16.65 -8.29 -29.89
C GLN A 2 15.32 -8.26 -30.66
N LEU A 3 14.35 -9.08 -30.23
CA LEU A 3 13.04 -9.18 -30.86
C LEU A 3 12.20 -7.92 -30.59
N ALA A 4 11.18 -7.68 -31.41
CA ALA A 4 10.35 -6.46 -31.40
C ALA A 4 9.52 -6.20 -30.12
N ASN A 5 9.68 -7.01 -29.09
CA ASN A 5 8.97 -6.94 -27.81
C ASN A 5 9.90 -6.93 -26.60
N VAL A 6 11.20 -6.67 -26.80
CA VAL A 6 12.17 -6.88 -25.72
C VAL A 6 11.97 -5.98 -24.49
N LEU A 7 11.26 -4.86 -24.67
CA LEU A 7 10.91 -3.92 -23.60
C LEU A 7 9.56 -4.29 -22.94
N ALA A 8 8.77 -5.16 -23.57
CA ALA A 8 7.47 -5.59 -23.06
C ALA A 8 7.68 -6.59 -21.93
N GLY A 9 7.77 -6.08 -20.71
CA GLY A 9 8.00 -6.89 -19.51
C GLY A 9 8.94 -6.24 -18.50
N ASP A 10 9.58 -5.12 -18.85
CA ASP A 10 10.39 -4.37 -17.89
C ASP A 10 9.49 -3.79 -16.80
N ILE A 11 9.90 -4.01 -15.54
CA ILE A 11 9.20 -3.54 -14.34
C ILE A 11 10.10 -2.55 -13.62
N PHE A 12 9.58 -1.33 -13.41
CA PHE A 12 10.30 -0.26 -12.71
C PHE A 12 9.52 0.14 -11.45
N PRO A 13 9.89 -0.38 -10.26
CA PRO A 13 9.32 0.13 -9.03
C PRO A 13 9.85 1.55 -8.79
N ASN A 14 8.96 2.49 -8.46
CA ASN A 14 9.34 3.84 -8.06
C ASN A 14 8.81 4.12 -6.65
N THR A 15 9.66 4.00 -5.65
CA THR A 15 9.31 4.27 -4.24
C THR A 15 9.64 5.69 -3.81
N THR A 16 10.05 6.56 -4.76
CA THR A 16 10.32 7.97 -4.46
C THR A 16 9.03 8.78 -4.34
N GLY A 17 9.12 10.06 -3.97
CA GLY A 17 7.95 10.94 -3.90
C GLY A 17 7.52 11.53 -5.25
N ILE A 18 8.25 11.28 -6.35
CA ILE A 18 8.05 11.96 -7.65
C ILE A 18 8.15 10.98 -8.83
N PRO A 19 7.57 11.29 -10.00
CA PRO A 19 7.78 10.49 -11.20
C PRO A 19 9.24 10.47 -11.64
N LEU A 20 9.70 9.32 -12.13
CA LEU A 20 11.03 9.12 -12.71
C LEU A 20 10.91 8.73 -14.18
N THR A 21 11.96 8.97 -14.98
CA THR A 21 11.96 8.63 -16.41
C THR A 21 12.99 7.56 -16.74
N VAL A 22 12.58 6.57 -17.53
CA VAL A 22 13.45 5.58 -18.16
C VAL A 22 13.54 5.89 -19.64
N SER A 23 14.74 5.84 -20.22
CA SER A 23 14.96 6.08 -21.65
C SER A 23 15.66 4.89 -22.31
N TYR A 24 15.10 4.42 -23.42
CA TYR A 24 15.72 3.42 -24.29
C TYR A 24 16.12 4.05 -25.61
N ASP A 25 17.35 3.80 -26.03
CA ASP A 25 17.83 4.13 -27.36
C ASP A 25 17.75 2.86 -28.22
N VAL A 26 16.85 2.88 -29.21
CA VAL A 26 16.51 1.73 -30.04
C VAL A 26 16.99 1.99 -31.46
N VAL A 27 17.89 1.15 -31.95
CA VAL A 27 18.33 1.15 -33.35
C VAL A 27 17.62 -0.01 -34.06
N PRO A 28 16.68 0.25 -35.00
CA PRO A 28 16.01 -0.81 -35.73
C PRO A 28 16.99 -1.46 -36.71
N VAL A 29 16.92 -2.77 -36.86
CA VAL A 29 17.75 -3.53 -37.80
C VAL A 29 16.84 -4.30 -38.74
N SER A 30 17.05 -4.15 -40.05
CA SER A 30 16.28 -4.88 -41.07
C SER A 30 16.62 -6.37 -41.08
N ALA A 31 15.81 -7.18 -41.79
CA ALA A 31 16.11 -8.60 -42.00
C ALA A 31 17.45 -8.83 -42.72
N ASP A 32 17.87 -7.87 -43.54
CA ASP A 32 19.15 -7.87 -44.27
C ASP A 32 20.30 -7.24 -43.47
N ALA A 33 20.11 -7.06 -42.15
CA ALA A 33 21.09 -6.50 -41.22
C ALA A 33 21.51 -5.03 -41.48
N CYS A 34 20.66 -4.24 -42.13
CA CYS A 34 20.87 -2.80 -42.23
C CYS A 34 20.34 -2.10 -40.97
N GLU A 35 21.18 -1.30 -40.32
CA GLU A 35 20.77 -0.42 -39.21
C GLU A 35 20.00 0.80 -39.75
N GLY A 36 18.88 1.13 -39.11
CA GLY A 36 18.14 2.37 -39.35
C GLY A 36 18.46 3.44 -38.30
N ASP A 37 17.73 4.55 -38.36
CA ASP A 37 17.94 5.67 -37.43
C ASP A 37 17.54 5.30 -35.99
N MET A 38 18.33 5.78 -35.04
CA MET A 38 18.06 5.59 -33.61
C MET A 38 16.77 6.32 -33.20
N VAL A 39 15.92 5.62 -32.46
CA VAL A 39 14.71 6.15 -31.85
C VAL A 39 14.84 6.09 -30.34
N ARG A 40 14.53 7.21 -29.66
CA ARG A 40 14.48 7.26 -28.19
C ARG A 40 13.06 7.03 -27.70
N VAL A 41 12.87 6.01 -26.86
CA VAL A 41 11.62 5.73 -26.15
C VAL A 41 11.75 6.22 -24.73
N ILE A 42 10.84 7.11 -24.28
CA ILE A 42 10.82 7.64 -22.92
C ILE A 42 9.60 7.10 -22.19
N LEU A 43 9.83 6.40 -21.08
CA LEU A 43 8.80 5.91 -20.16
C LEU A 43 8.83 6.77 -18.89
N THR A 44 7.64 7.20 -18.46
CA THR A 44 7.47 7.82 -17.14
C THR A 44 6.96 6.77 -16.16
N VAL A 45 7.64 6.65 -15.02
CA VAL A 45 7.32 5.72 -13.94
C VAL A 45 6.79 6.52 -12.77
N ASN A 46 5.49 6.42 -12.52
CA ASN A 46 4.84 7.09 -11.40
C ASN A 46 5.21 6.41 -10.07
N PRO A 47 5.32 7.18 -8.97
CA PRO A 47 5.66 6.62 -7.68
C PRO A 47 4.52 5.84 -7.03
N GLU A 48 4.87 4.85 -6.23
CA GLU A 48 3.99 4.07 -5.38
C GLU A 48 4.04 4.56 -3.92
N PRO A 49 2.90 4.68 -3.23
CA PRO A 49 2.88 5.10 -1.84
C PRO A 49 3.37 3.96 -0.93
N ALA A 50 4.05 4.33 0.16
CA ALA A 50 4.48 3.41 1.21
C ALA A 50 3.72 3.75 2.49
N LEU A 51 3.04 2.78 3.10
CA LEU A 51 2.29 2.99 4.34
C LEU A 51 3.23 3.45 5.47
N ASN A 52 2.76 4.34 6.34
CA ASN A 52 3.55 4.77 7.50
C ASN A 52 3.79 3.56 8.44
N PRO A 53 5.05 3.19 8.73
CA PRO A 53 5.35 2.03 9.58
C PRO A 53 5.06 2.28 11.07
N ASN A 54 4.72 3.50 11.49
CA ASN A 54 4.49 3.86 12.89
C ASN A 54 3.00 4.08 13.21
N LEU A 55 2.11 3.25 12.64
CA LEU A 55 0.66 3.32 12.86
C LEU A 55 0.15 2.40 13.98
N ASP A 56 0.98 1.47 14.44
CA ASP A 56 0.64 0.53 15.51
C ASP A 56 0.29 1.26 16.80
N LYS A 57 -0.73 0.77 17.51
CA LYS A 57 -1.24 1.45 18.69
C LYS A 57 -1.77 0.50 19.76
N PRO A 58 -1.41 0.69 21.04
CA PRO A 58 -2.09 0.05 22.16
C PRO A 58 -3.25 0.92 22.67
N ILE A 59 -4.37 0.28 23.00
CA ILE A 59 -5.57 0.89 23.59
C ILE A 59 -6.13 -0.01 24.71
N CYS A 60 -7.04 0.53 25.52
CA CYS A 60 -7.88 -0.29 26.41
C CYS A 60 -9.06 -0.87 25.62
N SER A 61 -9.68 -1.94 26.15
CA SER A 61 -10.99 -2.43 25.72
C SER A 61 -11.99 -1.28 25.61
N ASP A 62 -12.89 -1.36 24.63
CA ASP A 62 -13.95 -0.37 24.37
C ASP A 62 -13.49 1.07 24.10
N VAL A 63 -12.21 1.29 23.83
CA VAL A 63 -11.67 2.56 23.34
C VAL A 63 -11.52 2.50 21.83
N VAL A 64 -11.81 3.60 21.13
CA VAL A 64 -11.58 3.70 19.68
C VAL A 64 -10.08 3.64 19.36
N SER A 65 -9.73 3.00 18.25
CA SER A 65 -8.33 2.83 17.82
C SER A 65 -7.63 4.19 17.72
N GLY A 66 -8.30 5.21 17.16
CA GLY A 66 -7.72 6.50 16.81
C GLY A 66 -6.53 6.39 15.85
N ILE A 67 -6.46 5.33 15.04
CA ILE A 67 -5.44 5.15 14.00
C ILE A 67 -5.88 5.92 12.76
N VAL A 68 -5.08 6.91 12.35
CA VAL A 68 -5.29 7.65 11.09
C VAL A 68 -4.23 7.19 10.10
N LEU A 69 -4.68 6.58 9.00
CA LEU A 69 -3.78 6.06 7.97
C LEU A 69 -3.01 7.20 7.30
N GLY A 70 -1.76 6.91 6.97
CA GLY A 70 -0.83 7.85 6.38
C GLY A 70 0.27 7.10 5.63
N VAL A 71 1.07 7.85 4.88
CA VAL A 71 2.24 7.32 4.18
C VAL A 71 3.53 7.67 4.93
N ALA A 72 4.59 6.93 4.68
CA ALA A 72 5.91 7.21 5.23
C ALA A 72 6.46 8.55 4.71
N THR A 73 7.28 9.22 5.52
CA THR A 73 7.93 10.48 5.14
C THR A 73 8.73 10.31 3.85
N GLY A 74 8.51 11.19 2.87
CA GLY A 74 9.20 11.17 1.57
C GLY A 74 8.54 10.28 0.52
N SER A 75 7.53 9.50 0.88
CA SER A 75 6.70 8.75 -0.08
C SER A 75 5.67 9.67 -0.76
N VAL A 76 5.20 9.27 -1.95
CA VAL A 76 4.06 9.92 -2.59
C VAL A 76 2.80 9.75 -1.74
N SER A 77 1.93 10.76 -1.74
CA SER A 77 0.65 10.69 -1.04
C SER A 77 -0.25 9.58 -1.59
N ALA A 78 -0.96 8.91 -0.68
CA ALA A 78 -2.06 8.02 -1.03
C ALA A 78 -3.36 8.82 -1.20
N ALA A 79 -4.13 8.48 -2.23
CA ALA A 79 -5.49 8.96 -2.44
C ALA A 79 -6.52 8.09 -1.69
N THR A 80 -6.29 6.78 -1.65
CA THR A 80 -7.14 5.81 -0.95
C THR A 80 -6.31 4.71 -0.30
N TYR A 81 -6.95 3.94 0.58
CA TYR A 81 -6.38 2.77 1.25
C TYR A 81 -7.32 1.59 1.04
N ASP A 82 -6.75 0.47 0.61
CA ASP A 82 -7.46 -0.80 0.51
C ASP A 82 -7.12 -1.64 1.74
N ILE A 83 -8.13 -2.13 2.45
CA ILE A 83 -7.97 -3.06 3.55
C ILE A 83 -8.22 -4.46 2.97
N THR A 84 -7.15 -5.21 2.74
CA THR A 84 -7.24 -6.51 2.06
C THR A 84 -7.63 -7.64 3.00
N ASN A 85 -7.29 -7.50 4.30
CA ASN A 85 -7.63 -8.46 5.33
C ASN A 85 -7.61 -7.81 6.73
N ILE A 86 -8.43 -8.35 7.63
CA ILE A 86 -8.50 -7.95 9.04
C ILE A 86 -8.44 -9.22 9.87
N ASN A 87 -7.31 -9.46 10.54
CA ASN A 87 -7.12 -10.61 11.40
C ASN A 87 -7.39 -10.23 12.86
N ILE A 88 -8.48 -10.73 13.42
CA ILE A 88 -8.90 -10.47 14.80
C ILE A 88 -8.51 -11.67 15.66
N SER A 89 -7.70 -11.45 16.70
CA SER A 89 -7.37 -12.50 17.67
C SER A 89 -8.62 -13.11 18.30
N ALA A 90 -8.62 -14.43 18.47
CA ALA A 90 -9.70 -15.11 19.17
C ALA A 90 -9.86 -14.56 20.59
N GLY A 91 -11.11 -14.29 21.00
CA GLY A 91 -11.42 -13.68 22.30
C GLY A 91 -11.71 -12.17 22.23
N LEU A 92 -11.41 -11.50 21.11
CA LEU A 92 -11.90 -10.15 20.85
C LEU A 92 -13.30 -10.19 20.24
N THR A 93 -14.15 -9.26 20.67
CA THR A 93 -15.43 -8.98 20.02
C THR A 93 -15.34 -7.63 19.31
N ALA A 94 -15.60 -7.60 18.00
CA ALA A 94 -15.62 -6.36 17.21
C ALA A 94 -16.95 -5.61 17.38
N ASP A 95 -16.90 -4.28 17.44
CA ASP A 95 -18.10 -3.44 17.36
C ASP A 95 -18.69 -3.48 15.94
N ILE A 96 -20.01 -3.31 15.82
CA ILE A 96 -20.76 -3.36 14.55
C ILE A 96 -20.30 -2.26 13.59
N GLY A 97 -19.81 -1.14 14.12
CA GLY A 97 -19.34 0.01 13.34
C GLY A 97 -17.90 -0.11 12.81
N ASN A 98 -17.18 -1.19 13.12
CA ASN A 98 -15.79 -1.35 12.68
C ASN A 98 -15.68 -1.52 11.17
N ALA A 99 -14.52 -1.14 10.64
CA ALA A 99 -14.18 -1.34 9.25
C ALA A 99 -14.24 -2.83 8.86
N THR A 100 -14.61 -3.07 7.59
CA THR A 100 -14.50 -4.37 6.94
C THR A 100 -13.44 -4.31 5.85
N ALA A 101 -12.95 -5.47 5.40
CA ALA A 101 -12.14 -5.51 4.18
C ALA A 101 -12.88 -4.85 3.00
N GLY A 102 -12.13 -4.18 2.13
CA GLY A 102 -12.69 -3.38 1.04
C GLY A 102 -11.67 -2.42 0.46
N THR A 103 -12.07 -1.70 -0.58
CA THR A 103 -11.20 -0.79 -1.33
C THR A 103 -11.69 0.65 -1.26
N GLY A 104 -10.79 1.59 -1.52
CA GLY A 104 -11.16 3.00 -1.68
C GLY A 104 -11.43 3.74 -0.37
N TYR A 105 -10.95 3.24 0.78
CA TYR A 105 -11.17 3.92 2.05
C TYR A 105 -10.32 5.19 2.18
N GLY A 106 -10.83 6.14 2.96
CA GLY A 106 -10.07 7.33 3.37
C GLY A 106 -9.17 7.09 4.58
N VAL A 107 -8.42 8.12 4.99
CA VAL A 107 -7.45 8.04 6.09
C VAL A 107 -8.05 7.60 7.44
N ASN A 108 -9.34 7.82 7.66
CA ASN A 108 -10.02 7.50 8.92
C ASN A 108 -10.69 6.12 8.92
N ALA A 109 -10.39 5.26 7.94
CA ALA A 109 -11.05 3.96 7.72
C ALA A 109 -11.24 3.15 9.02
N ILE A 110 -10.17 3.05 9.82
CA ILE A 110 -10.13 2.26 11.05
C ILE A 110 -10.06 3.14 12.31
N ALA A 111 -10.19 4.46 12.18
CA ALA A 111 -9.95 5.40 13.28
C ALA A 111 -10.96 5.24 14.44
N ASN A 112 -12.17 4.79 14.13
CA ASN A 112 -13.24 4.56 15.11
C ASN A 112 -13.41 3.09 15.48
N ASP A 113 -12.55 2.20 14.96
CA ASP A 113 -12.66 0.77 15.26
C ASP A 113 -12.48 0.54 16.77
N LYS A 114 -13.34 -0.31 17.33
CA LYS A 114 -13.43 -0.58 18.76
C LYS A 114 -13.59 -2.08 18.99
N PHE A 115 -12.91 -2.60 20.01
CA PHE A 115 -12.98 -4.03 20.34
C PHE A 115 -13.11 -4.22 21.85
N THR A 116 -13.91 -5.22 22.23
CA THR A 116 -14.08 -5.64 23.62
C THR A 116 -13.14 -6.81 23.92
N ASN A 117 -12.34 -6.71 24.98
CA ASN A 117 -11.42 -7.76 25.44
C ASN A 117 -11.72 -8.15 26.91
N LEU A 118 -12.48 -9.24 27.08
CA LEU A 118 -12.82 -9.81 28.39
C LEU A 118 -11.84 -10.91 28.85
N THR A 119 -10.72 -11.07 28.16
CA THR A 119 -9.67 -12.02 28.57
C THR A 119 -8.79 -11.40 29.66
N ASN A 120 -7.75 -12.11 30.09
CA ASN A 120 -6.78 -11.62 31.08
C ASN A 120 -5.46 -11.17 30.46
N ALA A 121 -5.38 -11.07 29.13
CA ALA A 121 -4.18 -10.71 28.39
C ALA A 121 -4.49 -9.74 27.25
N ALA A 122 -3.49 -8.99 26.81
CA ALA A 122 -3.62 -8.16 25.62
C ALA A 122 -3.76 -9.05 24.37
N LEU A 123 -4.70 -8.68 23.50
CA LEU A 123 -4.94 -9.35 22.22
C LEU A 123 -4.77 -8.35 21.08
N THR A 124 -4.59 -8.83 19.86
CA THR A 124 -4.31 -7.96 18.71
C THR A 124 -5.33 -8.08 17.59
N VAL A 125 -5.48 -6.98 16.85
CA VAL A 125 -6.11 -6.92 15.54
C VAL A 125 -5.07 -6.46 14.54
N VAL A 126 -4.86 -7.22 13.46
CA VAL A 126 -3.89 -6.90 12.40
C VAL A 126 -4.64 -6.55 11.12
N TYR A 127 -4.41 -5.36 10.60
CA TYR A 127 -4.97 -4.87 9.34
C TYR A 127 -3.91 -4.96 8.25
N ASP A 128 -4.20 -5.69 7.17
CA ASP A 128 -3.37 -5.71 5.96
C ASP A 128 -3.85 -4.59 5.03
N ILE A 129 -3.01 -3.57 4.80
CA ILE A 129 -3.38 -2.33 4.12
C ILE A 129 -2.49 -2.06 2.91
N VAL A 130 -3.12 -1.68 1.80
CA VAL A 130 -2.46 -1.25 0.56
C VAL A 130 -2.83 0.22 0.28
N PRO A 131 -1.91 1.18 0.38
CA PRO A 131 -2.15 2.55 -0.05
C PRO A 131 -2.15 2.64 -1.59
N ILE A 132 -2.99 3.50 -2.17
CA ILE A 132 -3.08 3.72 -3.62
C ILE A 132 -2.85 5.20 -3.91
N SER A 133 -1.91 5.55 -4.80
CA SER A 133 -1.65 6.95 -5.18
C SER A 133 -2.78 7.54 -6.03
N ALA A 134 -2.82 8.86 -6.18
CA ALA A 134 -3.76 9.53 -7.08
C ALA A 134 -3.60 9.11 -8.56
N ALA A 135 -2.43 8.59 -8.95
CA ALA A 135 -2.16 8.05 -10.28
C ALA A 135 -2.60 6.58 -10.44
N GLY A 136 -3.13 5.95 -9.39
CA GLY A 136 -3.56 4.54 -9.39
C GLY A 136 -2.43 3.53 -9.15
N CYS A 137 -1.22 3.97 -8.82
CA CYS A 137 -0.12 3.07 -8.46
C CYS A 137 -0.35 2.54 -7.04
N ALA A 138 -0.47 1.22 -6.91
CA ALA A 138 -0.65 0.54 -5.64
C ALA A 138 0.70 0.36 -4.94
N GLY A 139 0.73 0.67 -3.65
CA GLY A 139 1.88 0.36 -2.80
C GLY A 139 1.97 -1.12 -2.46
N ASN A 140 3.02 -1.47 -1.71
CA ASN A 140 3.10 -2.79 -1.09
C ASN A 140 2.10 -2.90 0.08
N THR A 141 1.54 -4.10 0.26
CA THR A 141 0.79 -4.43 1.48
C THR A 141 1.68 -4.28 2.71
N ALA A 142 1.20 -3.55 3.70
CA ALA A 142 1.85 -3.40 4.99
C ALA A 142 0.83 -3.60 6.12
N GLN A 143 1.32 -3.99 7.29
CA GLN A 143 0.49 -4.30 8.45
C GLN A 143 0.39 -3.12 9.40
N VAL A 144 -0.79 -2.95 9.97
CA VAL A 144 -1.03 -2.11 11.15
C VAL A 144 -1.59 -2.98 12.26
N THR A 145 -0.98 -2.91 13.44
CA THR A 145 -1.36 -3.71 14.60
C THR A 145 -2.00 -2.84 15.67
N LEU A 146 -3.25 -3.15 16.01
CA LEU A 146 -3.96 -2.60 17.16
C LEU A 146 -3.87 -3.60 18.32
N THR A 147 -3.25 -3.21 19.42
CA THR A 147 -3.19 -4.00 20.66
C THR A 147 -4.30 -3.55 21.61
N VAL A 148 -5.16 -4.46 22.03
CA VAL A 148 -6.32 -4.20 22.89
C VAL A 148 -6.07 -4.83 24.26
N ASN A 149 -5.84 -3.99 25.27
CA ASN A 149 -5.66 -4.42 26.65
C ASN A 149 -7.00 -4.86 27.27
N PRO A 150 -6.99 -5.84 28.18
CA PRO A 150 -8.20 -6.35 28.80
C PRO A 150 -8.89 -5.34 29.72
N GLU A 151 -10.15 -5.61 30.03
CA GLU A 151 -10.88 -4.91 31.09
C GLU A 151 -10.36 -5.27 32.49
N PRO A 152 -10.45 -4.35 33.47
CA PRO A 152 -10.17 -4.64 34.87
C PRO A 152 -11.07 -5.72 35.49
#